data_AF-A0A2T4KK94-F1
#
_entry.id   AF-A0A2T4KK94-F1
#
_cell.length_a   1.000
_cell.length_b   1.000
_cell.length_c   1.000
_cell.angle_alpha   90.00
_cell.angle_beta   90.00
_cell.angle_gamma   90.00
#
_symmetry.space_group_name_H-M   'P 1'
#
loop_
_entity.id
_entity.type
_entity.pdbx_description
1 polymer ?
#
loop_
_entity_poly.entity_id
_entity_poly.type
_entity_poly.pdbx_seq_one_letter_code
_entity_poly.pdbx_strand_id
1 'polypeptide(L)'
;MSRLLKQLHNNVLVADGAMGTILYSEGLDTCPEAYNLTHPEKVERIHRSYIQAGADIIQTNTYGANFEKLKAFGLEHKVKEIHKAAVQIAKRAAKPDTFILGTVGGFRGLKQEDLSLSTIQYHAENQIDTLVEEGVDGLLFETYYDLEELSNIVTATRRKYDIPIIAQLTASNTNYLVDGTEINEAFKQLIECGANVVGLNCHHGPHHMQRSFSHIELPKHAYLSCYPNASLLDIENSEFKYSDNAQYFGDVAQELINEGVRLIGGCCGTTPEHIAYIKSSVKDLKPVSDKKVIPINRKTNHSRTHTYKHNLTTKVKNGPTVIVELDTPKHLDTDLFFENVGKLDEANIDAVTLADNSLATVRVSNIAAASIIRQKYNIEPLVHITCRDRNLIGLQSHLLGLSLIGVNEILAVTGDPSKVGHLPGASNVYDVNSKGLTELALRFNQGINTDGDALKKHTNFNIAGAFDPNVRKLDGAVKRLEKKVAAGMSYFITQPVYSKEKIKEVYEATKHLNTPLFIGIMPIASYNNALFLHNEVPGIKMSEDVLNQFKAVKDDKEKTKELSLRLSKELIDTVHEYFNGLYIITPFQRLDYSLELTAYSKAITQNKEAIS
;
A
#
# COMPACT_ATOMS: atom_id res chain seq x y z
N MET A 1 15.08 9.23 -37.31
CA MET A 1 15.26 8.10 -36.37
C MET A 1 16.68 8.18 -35.82
N SER A 2 16.84 8.30 -34.50
CA SER A 2 18.15 8.46 -33.85
C SER A 2 19.07 7.26 -34.09
N ARG A 3 20.38 7.44 -33.86
CA ARG A 3 21.38 6.37 -33.97
C ARG A 3 21.03 5.17 -33.09
N LEU A 4 20.60 5.42 -31.84
CA LEU A 4 20.19 4.39 -30.89
C LEU A 4 18.99 3.57 -31.40
N LEU A 5 17.91 4.23 -31.82
CA LEU A 5 16.72 3.52 -32.31
C LEU A 5 17.01 2.72 -33.58
N LYS A 6 17.90 3.22 -34.46
CA LYS A 6 18.36 2.49 -35.65
C LYS A 6 19.12 1.22 -35.30
N GLN A 7 19.90 1.22 -34.21
CA GLN A 7 20.56 0.02 -33.72
C GLN A 7 19.56 -0.98 -33.14
N LEU A 8 18.64 -0.54 -32.27
CA LEU A 8 17.59 -1.41 -31.69
C LEU A 8 16.62 -2.00 -32.72
N HIS A 9 16.46 -1.35 -33.87
CA HIS A 9 15.68 -1.92 -34.96
C HIS A 9 16.31 -3.21 -35.49
N ASN A 10 17.63 -3.24 -35.63
CA ASN A 10 18.34 -4.30 -36.36
C ASN A 10 19.06 -5.29 -35.44
N ASN A 11 19.39 -4.87 -34.21
CA ASN A 11 20.25 -5.58 -33.30
C ASN A 11 19.65 -5.63 -31.90
N VAL A 12 20.08 -6.61 -31.12
CA VAL A 12 19.94 -6.61 -29.67
C VAL A 12 21.09 -5.81 -29.08
N LEU A 13 20.77 -4.90 -28.16
CA LEU A 13 21.77 -4.11 -27.44
C LEU A 13 21.85 -4.56 -25.98
N VAL A 14 23.07 -4.59 -25.45
CA VAL A 14 23.36 -4.92 -24.06
C VAL A 14 23.74 -3.64 -23.32
N ALA A 15 22.99 -3.30 -22.28
CA ALA A 15 23.29 -2.22 -21.36
C ALA A 15 24.17 -2.68 -20.20
N ASP A 16 24.62 -1.71 -19.40
CA ASP A 16 25.39 -1.96 -18.19
C ASP A 16 24.57 -2.61 -17.05
N GLY A 17 25.27 -2.88 -15.95
CA GLY A 17 24.71 -3.40 -14.70
C GLY A 17 24.61 -2.34 -13.61
N ALA A 18 24.56 -2.77 -12.35
CA ALA A 18 24.40 -1.86 -11.22
C ALA A 18 25.64 -1.00 -10.93
N MET A 19 25.48 0.33 -11.03
CA MET A 19 26.43 1.31 -10.51
C MET A 19 26.48 1.28 -8.98
N GLY A 20 25.30 1.35 -8.34
CA GLY A 20 25.19 1.41 -6.89
C GLY A 20 25.79 0.19 -6.19
N THR A 21 25.56 -1.02 -6.70
CA THR A 21 26.12 -2.26 -6.12
C THR A 21 27.64 -2.24 -6.04
N ILE A 22 28.31 -1.80 -7.11
CA ILE A 22 29.78 -1.73 -7.12
C ILE A 22 30.26 -0.66 -6.14
N LEU A 23 29.64 0.52 -6.15
CA LEU A 23 29.99 1.60 -5.22
C LEU A 23 29.82 1.18 -3.75
N TYR A 24 28.72 0.50 -3.41
CA TYR A 24 28.51 -0.04 -2.07
C TYR A 24 29.58 -1.05 -1.68
N SER A 25 29.93 -1.98 -2.58
CA SER A 25 30.98 -2.99 -2.31
C SER A 25 32.37 -2.38 -2.09
N GLU A 26 32.60 -1.16 -2.59
CA GLU A 26 33.84 -0.40 -2.43
C GLU A 26 33.81 0.59 -1.25
N GLY A 27 32.79 0.51 -0.38
CA GLY A 27 32.68 1.30 0.85
C GLY A 27 32.07 2.69 0.64
N LEU A 28 30.91 2.75 -0.02
CA LEU A 28 30.14 3.98 -0.19
C LEU A 28 29.80 4.64 1.17
N ASP A 29 30.13 5.92 1.31
CA ASP A 29 30.00 6.71 2.55
C ASP A 29 28.87 7.77 2.49
N THR A 30 28.17 7.89 1.36
CA THR A 30 27.09 8.86 1.12
C THR A 30 26.12 8.32 0.05
N CYS A 31 25.34 9.16 -0.64
CA CYS A 31 24.57 8.70 -1.80
C CYS A 31 25.45 8.45 -3.04
N PRO A 32 25.13 7.44 -3.88
CA PRO A 32 25.90 7.12 -5.08
C PRO A 32 26.10 8.32 -6.02
N GLU A 33 25.09 9.18 -6.15
CA GLU A 33 25.09 10.29 -7.10
C GLU A 33 26.02 11.43 -6.67
N ALA A 34 26.34 11.55 -5.37
CA ALA A 34 27.32 12.53 -4.90
C ALA A 34 28.74 12.23 -5.42
N TYR A 35 29.05 10.97 -5.73
CA TYR A 35 30.37 10.57 -6.25
C TYR A 35 30.65 11.14 -7.64
N ASN A 36 29.65 11.60 -8.38
CA ASN A 36 29.90 12.36 -9.60
C ASN A 36 30.71 13.64 -9.34
N LEU A 37 30.60 14.22 -8.14
CA LEU A 37 31.34 15.43 -7.76
C LEU A 37 32.58 15.11 -6.92
N THR A 38 32.47 14.15 -6.01
CA THR A 38 33.53 13.88 -5.02
C THR A 38 34.54 12.83 -5.45
N HIS A 39 34.12 11.85 -6.28
CA HIS A 39 34.96 10.72 -6.72
C HIS A 39 34.71 10.38 -8.20
N PRO A 40 34.81 11.35 -9.12
CA PRO A 40 34.47 11.17 -10.54
C PRO A 40 35.26 10.04 -11.22
N GLU A 41 36.50 9.80 -10.79
CA GLU A 41 37.37 8.73 -11.29
C GLU A 41 36.85 7.33 -10.93
N LYS A 42 36.20 7.15 -9.77
CA LYS A 42 35.57 5.88 -9.39
C LYS A 42 34.40 5.57 -10.31
N VAL A 43 33.52 6.55 -10.53
CA VAL A 43 32.37 6.43 -11.44
C VAL A 43 32.84 6.14 -12.87
N GLU A 44 33.87 6.86 -13.34
CA GLU A 44 34.45 6.64 -14.67
C GLU A 44 35.00 5.21 -14.84
N ARG A 45 35.74 4.71 -13.84
CA ARG A 45 36.28 3.34 -13.84
C ARG A 45 35.16 2.31 -13.93
N ILE A 46 34.06 2.51 -13.21
CA ILE A 46 32.91 1.59 -13.25
C ILE A 46 32.29 1.56 -14.66
N HIS A 47 32.03 2.71 -15.28
CA HIS A 47 31.57 2.75 -16.68
C HIS A 47 32.55 2.03 -17.62
N ARG A 48 33.86 2.29 -17.49
CA ARG A 48 34.88 1.61 -18.30
C ARG A 48 34.84 0.10 -18.12
N SER A 49 34.59 -0.39 -16.90
CA SER A 49 34.51 -1.83 -16.62
C SER A 49 33.33 -2.49 -17.34
N TYR A 50 32.16 -1.86 -17.37
CA TYR A 50 31.01 -2.36 -18.12
C TYR A 50 31.22 -2.31 -19.63
N ILE A 51 31.84 -1.23 -20.15
CA ILE A 51 32.19 -1.13 -21.58
C ILE A 51 33.22 -2.21 -21.96
N GLN A 52 34.15 -2.54 -21.08
CA GLN A 52 35.13 -3.62 -21.30
C GLN A 52 34.47 -5.00 -21.27
N ALA A 53 33.46 -5.20 -20.43
CA ALA A 53 32.63 -6.40 -20.41
C ALA A 53 31.73 -6.55 -21.65
N GLY A 54 31.55 -5.49 -22.44
CA GLY A 54 30.85 -5.53 -23.73
C GLY A 54 29.50 -4.83 -23.74
N ALA A 55 29.21 -3.98 -22.75
CA ALA A 55 28.04 -3.09 -22.80
C ALA A 55 28.11 -2.15 -24.02
N ASP A 56 27.05 -2.14 -24.81
CA ASP A 56 26.82 -1.19 -25.90
C ASP A 56 26.28 0.14 -25.36
N ILE A 57 25.62 0.10 -24.19
CA ILE A 57 24.98 1.24 -23.54
C ILE A 57 25.43 1.36 -22.09
N ILE A 58 25.74 2.58 -21.65
CA ILE A 58 25.93 2.90 -20.23
C ILE A 58 24.89 3.92 -19.75
N GLN A 59 24.55 3.84 -18.48
CA GLN A 59 23.61 4.74 -17.80
C GLN A 59 24.36 5.78 -16.99
N THR A 60 23.90 7.04 -16.97
CA THR A 60 24.47 8.04 -16.06
C THR A 60 24.19 7.66 -14.60
N ASN A 61 25.13 7.94 -13.71
CA ASN A 61 24.96 7.76 -12.26
C ASN A 61 24.03 8.84 -11.66
N THR A 62 22.75 8.83 -12.05
CA THR A 62 21.76 9.88 -11.73
C THR A 62 20.40 9.33 -11.28
N TYR A 63 20.26 8.02 -11.06
CA TYR A 63 18.99 7.40 -10.67
C TYR A 63 18.29 8.08 -9.49
N GLY A 64 19.02 8.31 -8.39
CA GLY A 64 18.53 8.98 -7.19
C GLY A 64 18.79 10.48 -7.13
N ALA A 65 19.31 11.11 -8.20
CA ALA A 65 19.76 12.50 -8.20
C ALA A 65 18.62 13.55 -8.21
N ASN A 66 17.45 13.24 -7.67
CA ASN A 66 16.32 14.17 -7.61
C ASN A 66 16.27 14.97 -6.31
N PHE A 67 15.54 16.08 -6.32
CA PHE A 67 15.44 17.01 -5.21
C PHE A 67 15.02 16.34 -3.89
N GLU A 68 13.99 15.50 -3.92
CA GLU A 68 13.42 14.87 -2.72
C GLU A 68 14.40 13.85 -2.11
N LYS A 69 15.03 13.01 -2.94
CA LYS A 69 15.99 12.00 -2.48
C LYS A 69 17.31 12.62 -1.99
N LEU A 70 17.80 13.67 -2.65
CA LEU A 70 19.05 14.34 -2.27
C LEU A 70 18.93 15.19 -1.00
N LYS A 71 17.71 15.58 -0.61
CA LYS A 71 17.45 16.33 0.63
C LYS A 71 17.91 15.59 1.89
N ALA A 72 17.82 14.26 1.90
CA ALA A 72 18.30 13.44 3.01
C ALA A 72 19.82 13.57 3.24
N PHE A 73 20.55 14.05 2.24
CA PHE A 73 22.01 14.23 2.25
C PHE A 73 22.42 15.71 2.23
N GLY A 74 21.46 16.66 2.24
CA GLY A 74 21.74 18.09 2.11
C GLY A 74 22.28 18.51 0.73
N LEU A 75 21.92 17.77 -0.33
CA LEU A 75 22.42 17.96 -1.70
C LEU A 75 21.31 18.40 -2.68
N GLU A 76 20.13 18.76 -2.19
CA GLU A 76 18.97 19.12 -3.01
C GLU A 76 19.21 20.30 -3.95
N HIS A 77 20.15 21.20 -3.61
CA HIS A 77 20.55 22.34 -4.44
C HIS A 77 21.56 21.99 -5.54
N LYS A 78 22.12 20.77 -5.54
CA LYS A 78 23.16 20.32 -6.47
C LYS A 78 22.65 19.45 -7.61
N VAL A 79 21.33 19.29 -7.77
CA VAL A 79 20.71 18.45 -8.81
C VAL A 79 21.35 18.69 -10.19
N LYS A 80 21.41 19.94 -10.68
CA LYS A 80 21.97 20.24 -12.00
C LYS A 80 23.47 19.96 -12.09
N GLU A 81 24.23 20.29 -11.04
CA GLU A 81 25.68 20.08 -10.98
C GLU A 81 26.01 18.58 -11.06
N ILE A 82 25.28 17.76 -10.31
CA ILE A 82 25.42 16.30 -10.28
C ILE A 82 25.13 15.70 -11.66
N HIS A 83 24.00 16.08 -12.31
CA HIS A 83 23.64 15.57 -13.63
C HIS A 83 24.67 15.94 -14.69
N LYS A 84 25.14 17.20 -14.68
CA LYS A 84 26.20 17.66 -15.58
C LYS A 84 27.47 16.85 -15.40
N ALA A 85 27.94 16.70 -14.16
CA ALA A 85 29.14 15.91 -13.88
C ALA A 85 28.98 14.45 -14.32
N ALA A 86 27.83 13.83 -14.07
CA ALA A 86 27.55 12.45 -14.44
C ALA A 86 27.64 12.21 -15.96
N VAL A 87 27.04 13.10 -16.77
CA VAL A 87 27.13 13.01 -18.24
C VAL A 87 28.57 13.18 -18.72
N GLN A 88 29.31 14.14 -18.15
CA GLN A 88 30.71 14.36 -18.52
C GLN A 88 31.61 13.17 -18.16
N ILE A 89 31.37 12.52 -17.02
CA ILE A 89 32.07 11.29 -16.63
C ILE A 89 31.77 10.16 -17.61
N ALA A 90 30.49 9.93 -17.93
CA ALA A 90 30.08 8.91 -18.89
C ALA A 90 30.73 9.13 -20.27
N LYS A 91 30.80 10.39 -20.74
CA LYS A 91 31.47 10.76 -22.00
C LYS A 91 32.97 10.49 -22.00
N ARG A 92 33.66 10.65 -20.87
CA ARG A 92 35.10 10.29 -20.75
C ARG A 92 35.33 8.78 -20.80
N ALA A 93 34.38 7.98 -20.29
CA ALA A 93 34.47 6.53 -20.32
C ALA A 93 34.06 5.92 -21.68
N ALA A 94 33.09 6.54 -22.37
CA ALA A 94 32.49 6.04 -23.59
C ALA A 94 33.48 5.88 -24.76
N LYS A 95 33.28 4.82 -25.55
CA LYS A 95 33.90 4.67 -26.88
C LYS A 95 32.98 5.31 -27.94
N PRO A 96 33.46 5.56 -29.18
CA PRO A 96 32.62 6.16 -30.24
C PRO A 96 31.31 5.41 -30.56
N ASP A 97 31.24 4.11 -30.25
CA ASP A 97 30.07 3.26 -30.46
C ASP A 97 29.24 3.00 -29.20
N THR A 98 29.67 3.52 -28.04
CA THR A 98 28.93 3.42 -26.79
C THR A 98 27.84 4.48 -26.74
N PHE A 99 26.61 4.08 -26.42
CA PHE A 99 25.51 5.01 -26.16
C PHE A 99 25.43 5.38 -24.68
N ILE A 100 25.09 6.62 -24.38
CA ILE A 100 24.92 7.13 -23.03
C ILE A 100 23.43 7.44 -22.80
N LEU A 101 22.82 6.78 -21.82
CA LEU A 101 21.46 7.07 -21.38
C LEU A 101 21.48 7.96 -20.14
N GLY A 102 20.71 9.04 -20.17
CA GLY A 102 20.43 9.85 -19.00
C GLY A 102 19.35 9.18 -18.13
N THR A 103 19.73 8.68 -16.95
CA THR A 103 18.80 7.96 -16.07
C THR A 103 18.05 8.91 -15.14
N VAL A 104 16.73 8.77 -15.08
CA VAL A 104 15.82 9.51 -14.20
C VAL A 104 14.99 8.49 -13.41
N GLY A 105 15.18 8.45 -12.09
CA GLY A 105 14.45 7.52 -11.23
C GLY A 105 13.14 8.07 -10.69
N GLY A 106 12.18 7.19 -10.39
CA GLY A 106 10.87 7.56 -9.83
C GLY A 106 10.95 8.29 -8.49
N PHE A 107 10.03 9.25 -8.29
CA PHE A 107 9.88 10.02 -7.06
C PHE A 107 9.04 9.26 -6.03
N ARG A 108 7.90 8.69 -6.43
CA ARG A 108 7.04 7.91 -5.52
C ARG A 108 7.57 6.49 -5.37
N GLY A 109 7.84 6.09 -4.12
CA GLY A 109 8.17 4.72 -3.76
C GLY A 109 6.95 3.86 -3.43
N LEU A 110 7.18 2.66 -2.89
CA LEU A 110 6.12 1.79 -2.36
C LEU A 110 5.36 2.41 -1.19
N LYS A 111 6.04 3.25 -0.40
CA LYS A 111 5.41 4.10 0.61
C LYS A 111 4.89 5.32 -0.12
N GLN A 112 3.57 5.49 -0.19
CA GLN A 112 2.96 6.69 -0.78
C GLN A 112 3.41 7.92 0.01
N GLU A 113 4.35 8.66 -0.57
CA GLU A 113 4.65 10.02 -0.15
C GLU A 113 3.61 10.96 -0.77
N ASP A 114 3.10 11.92 0.01
CA ASP A 114 2.09 12.91 -0.43
C ASP A 114 2.70 13.95 -1.41
N LEU A 115 3.45 13.51 -2.41
CA LEU A 115 4.03 14.37 -3.46
C LEU A 115 3.04 14.53 -4.61
N SER A 116 2.65 15.77 -4.90
CA SER A 116 1.77 16.09 -6.03
C SER A 116 2.45 15.84 -7.37
N LEU A 117 1.71 15.41 -8.39
CA LEU A 117 2.25 15.22 -9.74
C LEU A 117 2.87 16.50 -10.31
N SER A 118 2.28 17.66 -10.03
CA SER A 118 2.84 18.96 -10.46
C SER A 118 4.21 19.24 -9.84
N THR A 119 4.42 18.87 -8.58
CA THR A 119 5.72 19.02 -7.92
C THR A 119 6.74 18.07 -8.54
N ILE A 120 6.35 16.81 -8.76
CA ILE A 120 7.20 15.80 -9.39
C ILE A 120 7.61 16.25 -10.79
N GLN A 121 6.66 16.67 -11.62
CA GLN A 121 6.92 17.13 -12.97
C GLN A 121 7.94 18.29 -12.99
N TYR A 122 7.77 19.30 -12.12
CA TYR A 122 8.69 20.42 -12.02
C TYR A 122 10.14 19.99 -11.69
N HIS A 123 10.32 19.07 -10.75
CA HIS A 123 11.65 18.57 -10.40
C HIS A 123 12.23 17.60 -11.43
N ALA A 124 11.39 16.81 -12.10
CA ALA A 124 11.79 15.92 -13.19
C ALA A 124 12.29 16.72 -14.40
N GLU A 125 11.56 17.78 -14.80
CA GLU A 125 11.94 18.65 -15.92
C GLU A 125 13.34 19.24 -15.74
N ASN A 126 13.70 19.69 -14.53
CA ASN A 126 15.04 20.21 -14.26
C ASN A 126 16.16 19.18 -14.50
N GLN A 127 15.92 17.89 -14.22
CA GLN A 127 16.88 16.81 -14.44
C GLN A 127 16.98 16.49 -15.93
N ILE A 128 15.83 16.34 -16.58
CA ILE A 128 15.70 16.02 -18.00
C ILE A 128 16.35 17.10 -18.86
N ASP A 129 16.07 18.38 -18.59
CA ASP A 129 16.65 19.51 -19.32
C ASP A 129 18.18 19.47 -19.27
N THR A 130 18.73 19.24 -18.07
CA THR A 130 20.18 19.16 -17.87
C THR A 130 20.79 17.97 -18.63
N LEU A 131 20.15 16.79 -18.58
CA LEU A 131 20.63 15.61 -19.29
C LEU A 131 20.62 15.80 -20.82
N VAL A 132 19.55 16.40 -21.35
CA VAL A 132 19.42 16.65 -22.79
C VAL A 132 20.40 17.72 -23.26
N GLU A 133 20.54 18.84 -22.52
CA GLU A 133 21.50 19.91 -22.84
C GLU A 133 22.95 19.42 -22.82
N GLU A 134 23.30 18.54 -21.88
CA GLU A 134 24.62 17.94 -21.80
C GLU A 134 24.84 16.86 -22.86
N GLY A 135 23.81 16.48 -23.62
CA GLY A 135 23.91 15.69 -24.85
C GLY A 135 24.05 14.18 -24.63
N VAL A 136 23.10 13.57 -23.92
CA VAL A 136 22.89 12.11 -23.86
C VAL A 136 22.23 11.58 -25.15
N ASP A 137 22.37 10.28 -25.44
CA ASP A 137 21.80 9.64 -26.64
C ASP A 137 20.32 9.24 -26.48
N GLY A 138 19.85 9.20 -25.23
CA GLY A 138 18.50 8.80 -24.86
C GLY A 138 18.23 9.08 -23.39
N LEU A 139 16.95 9.05 -23.00
CA LEU A 139 16.52 9.12 -21.61
C LEU A 139 15.99 7.76 -21.16
N LEU A 140 16.38 7.36 -19.97
CA LEU A 140 15.91 6.15 -19.31
C LEU A 140 15.17 6.53 -18.03
N PHE A 141 13.87 6.31 -18.03
CA PHE A 141 13.04 6.40 -16.83
C PHE A 141 13.02 5.03 -16.16
N GLU A 142 13.69 4.89 -15.03
CA GLU A 142 13.97 3.59 -14.41
C GLU A 142 13.28 3.45 -13.03
N THR A 143 12.80 2.24 -12.71
CA THR A 143 12.24 1.84 -11.40
C THR A 143 11.04 2.70 -10.97
N TYR A 144 10.03 2.80 -11.83
CA TYR A 144 8.76 3.44 -11.47
C TYR A 144 7.75 2.41 -10.96
N TYR A 145 7.22 2.64 -9.76
CA TYR A 145 6.11 1.87 -9.19
C TYR A 145 4.73 2.48 -9.50
N ASP A 146 4.72 3.79 -9.82
CA ASP A 146 3.52 4.57 -10.12
C ASP A 146 3.44 4.85 -11.62
N LEU A 147 2.47 4.21 -12.29
CA LEU A 147 2.23 4.38 -13.72
C LEU A 147 1.75 5.81 -14.06
N GLU A 148 0.97 6.44 -13.19
CA GLU A 148 0.46 7.80 -13.40
C GLU A 148 1.62 8.81 -13.40
N GLU A 149 2.54 8.66 -12.45
CA GLU A 149 3.77 9.45 -12.39
C GLU A 149 4.58 9.32 -13.69
N LEU A 150 4.87 8.09 -14.10
CA LEU A 150 5.70 7.85 -15.28
C LEU A 150 5.02 8.34 -16.56
N SER A 151 3.72 8.06 -16.74
CA SER A 151 2.96 8.54 -17.91
C SER A 151 2.97 10.07 -18.00
N ASN A 152 2.85 10.78 -16.87
CA ASN A 152 2.89 12.24 -16.84
C ASN A 152 4.26 12.77 -17.29
N ILE A 153 5.35 12.24 -16.74
CA ILE A 153 6.72 12.66 -17.07
C ILE A 153 7.07 12.34 -18.52
N VAL A 154 6.75 11.15 -19.01
CA VAL A 154 7.01 10.75 -20.40
C VAL A 154 6.26 11.67 -21.38
N THR A 155 4.99 11.96 -21.10
CA THR A 155 4.17 12.86 -21.93
C THR A 155 4.78 14.27 -21.98
N ALA A 156 5.18 14.81 -20.83
CA ALA A 156 5.80 16.14 -20.75
C ALA A 156 7.14 16.17 -21.51
N THR A 157 7.97 15.14 -21.34
CA THR A 157 9.27 14.99 -22.01
C THR A 157 9.12 14.95 -23.52
N ARG A 158 8.22 14.11 -24.04
CA ARG A 158 8.00 13.95 -25.49
C ARG A 158 7.51 15.24 -26.15
N ARG A 159 6.72 16.05 -25.44
CA ARG A 159 6.27 17.36 -25.96
C ARG A 159 7.41 18.36 -26.15
N LYS A 160 8.48 18.24 -25.35
CA LYS A 160 9.60 19.17 -25.35
C LYS A 160 10.79 18.70 -26.19
N TYR A 161 11.02 17.38 -26.27
CA TYR A 161 12.22 16.82 -26.88
C TYR A 161 11.92 15.66 -27.84
N ASP A 162 12.58 15.67 -29.00
CA ASP A 162 12.62 14.53 -29.94
C ASP A 162 13.84 13.63 -29.68
N ILE A 163 13.96 13.17 -28.43
CA ILE A 163 15.03 12.26 -27.98
C ILE A 163 14.44 10.84 -27.76
N PRO A 164 15.22 9.75 -27.92
CA PRO A 164 14.75 8.43 -27.55
C PRO A 164 14.35 8.35 -26.07
N ILE A 165 13.16 7.81 -25.82
CA ILE A 165 12.63 7.62 -24.46
C ILE A 165 12.48 6.12 -24.18
N ILE A 166 13.14 5.64 -23.13
CA ILE A 166 13.00 4.30 -22.58
C ILE A 166 12.26 4.44 -21.24
N ALA A 167 11.12 3.77 -21.10
CA ALA A 167 10.27 3.87 -19.92
C ALA A 167 10.13 2.49 -19.26
N GLN A 168 10.64 2.35 -18.04
CA GLN A 168 10.63 1.10 -17.30
C GLN A 168 9.80 1.19 -16.02
N LEU A 169 9.00 0.15 -15.82
CA LEU A 169 8.19 -0.04 -14.63
C LEU A 169 8.78 -1.16 -13.78
N THR A 170 8.54 -1.12 -12.48
CA THR A 170 8.81 -2.25 -11.59
C THR A 170 7.51 -2.97 -11.29
N ALA A 171 7.39 -4.19 -11.82
CA ALA A 171 6.20 -5.01 -11.59
C ALA A 171 6.17 -5.54 -10.16
N SER A 172 4.98 -5.64 -9.58
CA SER A 172 4.80 -6.25 -8.26
C SER A 172 4.93 -7.77 -8.32
N ASN A 173 4.72 -8.34 -9.51
CA ASN A 173 4.79 -9.77 -9.80
C ASN A 173 5.00 -10.02 -11.30
N THR A 174 4.75 -11.24 -11.77
CA THR A 174 5.00 -11.58 -13.18
C THR A 174 4.01 -10.97 -14.17
N ASN A 175 2.87 -10.46 -13.70
CA ASN A 175 1.73 -10.11 -14.55
C ASN A 175 1.22 -8.66 -14.35
N TYR A 176 1.39 -8.08 -13.16
CA TYR A 176 0.76 -6.82 -12.77
C TYR A 176 1.71 -5.86 -12.04
N LEU A 177 1.37 -4.57 -12.10
CA LEU A 177 1.95 -3.51 -11.29
C LEU A 177 1.38 -3.53 -9.86
N VAL A 178 1.86 -2.62 -9.01
CA VAL A 178 1.46 -2.53 -7.58
C VAL A 178 -0.04 -2.21 -7.44
N ASP A 179 -0.56 -1.34 -8.30
CA ASP A 179 -1.97 -0.93 -8.34
C ASP A 179 -2.92 -1.99 -8.95
N GLY A 180 -2.38 -3.12 -9.43
CA GLY A 180 -3.13 -4.17 -10.10
C GLY A 180 -3.31 -3.98 -11.61
N THR A 181 -2.71 -2.95 -12.21
CA THR A 181 -2.71 -2.74 -13.66
C THR A 181 -1.90 -3.86 -14.34
N GLU A 182 -2.45 -4.45 -15.41
CA GLU A 182 -1.74 -5.47 -16.20
C GLU A 182 -0.58 -4.83 -16.98
N ILE A 183 0.58 -5.51 -17.01
CA ILE A 183 1.81 -4.98 -17.63
C ILE A 183 1.60 -4.62 -19.11
N ASN A 184 0.83 -5.43 -19.87
CA ASN A 184 0.51 -5.13 -21.27
C ASN A 184 -0.23 -3.81 -21.45
N GLU A 185 -1.20 -3.52 -20.58
CA GLU A 185 -1.99 -2.29 -20.63
C GLU A 185 -1.13 -1.07 -20.24
N ALA A 186 -0.30 -1.22 -19.20
CA ALA A 186 0.66 -0.18 -18.82
C ALA A 186 1.65 0.14 -19.95
N PHE A 187 2.16 -0.87 -20.65
CA PHE A 187 3.06 -0.68 -21.79
C PHE A 187 2.38 0.04 -22.95
N LYS A 188 1.14 -0.33 -23.30
CA LYS A 188 0.36 0.38 -24.33
C LYS A 188 0.22 1.86 -23.98
N GLN A 189 -0.17 2.16 -22.74
CA GLN A 189 -0.30 3.53 -22.26
C GLN A 189 1.02 4.32 -22.37
N LEU A 190 2.15 3.75 -21.96
CA LEU A 190 3.45 4.43 -22.05
C LEU A 190 3.90 4.68 -23.50
N ILE A 191 3.60 3.76 -24.41
CA ILE A 191 3.86 3.94 -25.85
C ILE A 191 3.03 5.10 -26.39
N GLU A 192 1.75 5.19 -26.03
CA GLU A 192 0.86 6.29 -26.40
C GLU A 192 1.33 7.64 -25.83
N CYS A 193 1.91 7.65 -24.62
CA CYS A 193 2.55 8.82 -24.03
C CYS A 193 3.82 9.26 -24.78
N GLY A 194 4.43 8.38 -25.58
CA GLY A 194 5.59 8.70 -26.42
C GLY A 194 6.88 7.96 -26.09
N ALA A 195 6.82 6.88 -25.30
CA ALA A 195 7.98 6.00 -25.11
C ALA A 195 8.31 5.24 -26.40
N ASN A 196 9.60 5.15 -26.74
CA ASN A 196 10.08 4.34 -27.87
C ASN A 196 10.45 2.91 -27.45
N VAL A 197 10.79 2.74 -26.18
CA VAL A 197 11.12 1.45 -25.57
C VAL A 197 10.38 1.38 -24.25
N VAL A 198 9.70 0.27 -23.99
CA VAL A 198 9.03 0.00 -22.70
C VAL A 198 9.59 -1.26 -22.09
N GLY A 199 9.64 -1.35 -20.77
CA GLY A 199 10.30 -2.48 -20.14
C GLY A 199 10.06 -2.64 -18.66
N LEU A 200 10.68 -3.69 -18.12
CA LEU A 200 10.68 -3.98 -16.69
C LEU A 200 12.11 -3.96 -16.15
N ASN A 201 12.26 -3.42 -14.96
CA ASN A 201 13.53 -3.47 -14.24
C ASN A 201 13.31 -3.65 -12.73
N CYS A 202 14.36 -4.15 -12.06
CA CYS A 202 14.43 -4.33 -10.60
C CYS A 202 13.37 -5.31 -10.04
N HIS A 203 13.39 -5.46 -8.71
CA HIS A 203 12.57 -6.36 -7.88
C HIS A 203 12.73 -7.87 -8.16
N HIS A 204 12.59 -8.29 -9.42
CA HIS A 204 12.63 -9.67 -9.86
C HIS A 204 14.01 -10.05 -10.44
N GLY A 205 14.45 -11.27 -10.14
CA GLY A 205 15.59 -11.90 -10.80
C GLY A 205 15.26 -12.44 -12.21
N PRO A 206 16.21 -13.08 -12.89
CA PRO A 206 16.08 -13.44 -14.31
C PRO A 206 14.90 -14.37 -14.59
N HIS A 207 14.72 -15.42 -13.78
CA HIS A 207 13.60 -16.37 -13.91
C HIS A 207 12.22 -15.69 -13.94
N HIS A 208 11.97 -14.82 -12.97
CA HIS A 208 10.68 -14.16 -12.83
C HIS A 208 10.46 -13.15 -13.96
N MET A 209 11.51 -12.42 -14.37
CA MET A 209 11.45 -11.54 -15.54
C MET A 209 11.11 -12.34 -16.81
N GLN A 210 11.79 -13.46 -17.07
CA GLN A 210 11.49 -14.29 -18.24
C GLN A 210 10.02 -14.73 -18.26
N ARG A 211 9.50 -15.17 -17.12
CA ARG A 211 8.08 -15.53 -17.00
C ARG A 211 7.17 -14.34 -17.29
N SER A 212 7.47 -13.14 -16.80
CA SER A 212 6.71 -11.94 -17.15
C SER A 212 6.70 -11.69 -18.65
N PHE A 213 7.88 -11.73 -19.28
CA PHE A 213 8.01 -11.47 -20.72
C PHE A 213 7.27 -12.50 -21.57
N SER A 214 7.12 -13.76 -21.12
CA SER A 214 6.30 -14.77 -21.81
C SER A 214 4.80 -14.38 -21.96
N HIS A 215 4.31 -13.50 -21.09
CA HIS A 215 2.94 -12.96 -21.09
C HIS A 215 2.80 -11.61 -21.80
N ILE A 216 3.92 -10.94 -22.13
CA ILE A 216 3.93 -9.59 -22.72
C ILE A 216 3.81 -9.68 -24.23
N GLU A 217 2.93 -8.89 -24.85
CA GLU A 217 2.78 -8.78 -26.30
C GLU A 217 3.94 -8.00 -26.94
N LEU A 218 4.31 -8.34 -28.18
CA LEU A 218 5.27 -7.53 -28.94
C LEU A 218 4.63 -6.19 -29.36
N PRO A 219 5.16 -5.03 -28.93
CA PRO A 219 4.61 -3.75 -29.33
C PRO A 219 4.88 -3.47 -30.82
N LYS A 220 3.87 -2.93 -31.53
CA LYS A 220 3.98 -2.64 -32.98
C LYS A 220 4.90 -1.46 -33.31
N HIS A 221 4.99 -0.48 -32.43
CA HIS A 221 5.66 0.81 -32.67
C HIS A 221 6.71 1.17 -31.61
N ALA A 222 7.11 0.20 -30.81
CA ALA A 222 8.11 0.35 -29.76
C ALA A 222 8.95 -0.92 -29.64
N TYR A 223 9.94 -0.91 -28.76
CA TYR A 223 10.76 -2.07 -28.44
C TYR A 223 10.63 -2.44 -26.96
N LEU A 224 11.02 -3.67 -26.60
CA LEU A 224 11.01 -4.14 -25.23
C LEU A 224 12.40 -4.06 -24.59
N SER A 225 12.45 -3.63 -23.32
CA SER A 225 13.67 -3.65 -22.50
C SER A 225 13.49 -4.46 -21.20
N CYS A 226 14.57 -5.09 -20.72
CA CYS A 226 14.54 -5.88 -19.48
C CYS A 226 15.86 -5.77 -18.70
N TYR A 227 15.77 -5.40 -17.42
CA TYR A 227 16.93 -5.22 -16.53
C TYR A 227 16.68 -5.98 -15.22
N PRO A 228 16.87 -7.32 -15.20
CA PRO A 228 16.67 -8.13 -14.00
C PRO A 228 17.70 -7.84 -12.90
N ASN A 229 17.35 -8.11 -11.64
CA ASN A 229 18.33 -8.23 -10.56
C ASN A 229 19.15 -9.52 -10.72
N ALA A 230 20.38 -9.58 -10.19
CA ALA A 230 21.19 -10.80 -10.24
C ALA A 230 20.53 -11.93 -9.43
N SER A 231 20.15 -11.68 -8.18
CA SER A 231 19.49 -12.66 -7.31
C SER A 231 18.51 -11.97 -6.37
N LEU A 232 17.76 -12.75 -5.59
CA LEU A 232 17.16 -12.24 -4.35
C LEU A 232 18.29 -11.77 -3.42
N LEU A 233 18.06 -10.70 -2.68
CA LEU A 233 19.02 -10.17 -1.70
C LEU A 233 19.29 -11.22 -0.63
N ASP A 234 20.51 -11.74 -0.60
CA ASP A 234 21.02 -12.54 0.51
C ASP A 234 21.74 -11.61 1.48
N ILE A 235 21.31 -11.60 2.75
CA ILE A 235 21.90 -10.79 3.82
C ILE A 235 22.59 -11.75 4.79
N GLU A 236 23.79 -12.22 4.43
CA GLU A 236 24.68 -12.89 5.36
C GLU A 236 25.74 -11.89 5.85
N ASN A 237 25.81 -11.65 7.17
CA ASN A 237 26.87 -10.90 7.85
C ASN A 237 27.03 -9.41 7.47
N SER A 238 25.93 -8.68 7.26
CA SER A 238 25.95 -7.22 7.01
C SER A 238 26.72 -6.80 5.75
N GLU A 239 27.13 -7.76 4.91
CA GLU A 239 27.70 -7.54 3.59
C GLU A 239 26.72 -8.05 2.53
N PHE A 240 26.43 -7.23 1.52
CA PHE A 240 25.59 -7.62 0.41
C PHE A 240 26.37 -8.59 -0.49
N LYS A 241 26.04 -9.90 -0.44
CA LYS A 241 26.68 -10.90 -1.31
C LYS A 241 25.66 -11.43 -2.31
N TYR A 242 25.86 -11.13 -3.59
CA TYR A 242 25.08 -11.71 -4.67
C TYR A 242 25.72 -13.02 -5.12
N SER A 243 24.92 -14.04 -5.42
CA SER A 243 25.39 -15.37 -5.84
C SER A 243 26.20 -15.31 -7.14
N ASP A 244 27.17 -16.22 -7.30
CA ASP A 244 27.91 -16.43 -8.56
C ASP A 244 27.00 -17.09 -9.62
N ASN A 245 26.12 -16.28 -10.23
CA ASN A 245 25.08 -16.74 -11.15
C ASN A 245 25.13 -16.04 -12.52
N ALA A 246 26.28 -15.46 -12.88
CA ALA A 246 26.46 -14.75 -14.14
C ALA A 246 26.20 -15.63 -15.37
N GLN A 247 26.64 -16.89 -15.34
CA GLN A 247 26.36 -17.86 -16.42
C GLN A 247 24.86 -18.10 -16.58
N TYR A 248 24.15 -18.38 -15.47
CA TYR A 248 22.70 -18.56 -15.46
C TYR A 248 21.97 -17.31 -16.00
N PHE A 249 22.45 -16.10 -15.65
CA PHE A 249 21.92 -14.85 -16.18
C PHE A 249 22.07 -14.81 -17.71
N GLY A 250 23.22 -15.21 -18.26
CA GLY A 250 23.45 -15.32 -19.70
C GLY A 250 22.49 -16.28 -20.41
N ASP A 251 22.18 -17.43 -19.79
CA ASP A 251 21.23 -18.39 -20.34
C ASP A 251 19.81 -17.81 -20.40
N VAL A 252 19.35 -17.20 -19.30
CA VAL A 252 18.02 -16.56 -19.26
C VAL A 252 17.95 -15.32 -20.15
N ALA A 253 19.06 -14.62 -20.37
CA ALA A 253 19.13 -13.52 -21.31
C ALA A 253 18.75 -13.97 -22.73
N GLN A 254 19.20 -15.15 -23.17
CA GLN A 254 18.79 -15.71 -24.47
C GLN A 254 17.29 -15.94 -24.55
N GLU A 255 16.69 -16.48 -23.48
CA GLU A 255 15.24 -16.67 -23.38
C GLU A 255 14.48 -15.33 -23.44
N LEU A 256 14.95 -14.31 -22.73
CA LEU A 256 14.37 -12.97 -22.76
C LEU A 256 14.42 -12.33 -24.17
N ILE A 257 15.53 -12.50 -24.89
CA ILE A 257 15.64 -12.05 -26.28
C ILE A 257 14.64 -12.80 -27.18
N ASN A 258 14.49 -14.11 -26.98
CA ASN A 258 13.49 -14.92 -27.69
C ASN A 258 12.04 -14.49 -27.36
N GLU A 259 11.81 -13.94 -26.18
CA GLU A 259 10.55 -13.31 -25.77
C GLU A 259 10.36 -11.87 -26.29
N GLY A 260 11.30 -11.36 -27.09
CA GLY A 260 11.18 -10.08 -27.78
C GLY A 260 11.92 -8.90 -27.15
N VAL A 261 12.65 -9.12 -26.04
CA VAL A 261 13.53 -8.09 -25.48
C VAL A 261 14.60 -7.71 -26.50
N ARG A 262 14.81 -6.41 -26.70
CA ARG A 262 15.84 -5.88 -27.61
C ARG A 262 16.90 -5.04 -26.91
N LEU A 263 16.58 -4.55 -25.72
CA LEU A 263 17.52 -3.87 -24.84
C LEU A 263 17.58 -4.63 -23.52
N ILE A 264 18.67 -5.34 -23.27
CA ILE A 264 18.86 -6.12 -22.05
C ILE A 264 20.00 -5.54 -21.22
N GLY A 265 19.80 -5.41 -19.92
CA GLY A 265 20.83 -4.95 -19.00
C GLY A 265 20.72 -5.65 -17.66
N GLY A 266 21.38 -5.10 -16.64
CA GLY A 266 21.30 -5.58 -15.28
C GLY A 266 20.88 -4.49 -14.30
N CYS A 267 20.15 -4.85 -13.26
CA CYS A 267 19.83 -3.97 -12.14
C CYS A 267 20.60 -4.43 -10.88
N CYS A 268 20.02 -4.37 -9.68
CA CYS A 268 20.72 -4.63 -8.42
C CYS A 268 21.43 -6.01 -8.42
N GLY A 269 22.70 -6.00 -8.00
CA GLY A 269 23.54 -7.21 -7.91
C GLY A 269 24.29 -7.57 -9.18
N THR A 270 23.94 -6.99 -10.33
CA THR A 270 24.64 -7.28 -11.58
C THR A 270 25.99 -6.57 -11.65
N THR A 271 27.00 -7.28 -12.13
CA THR A 271 28.40 -6.86 -12.20
C THR A 271 28.91 -6.92 -13.64
N PRO A 272 30.13 -6.42 -13.95
CA PRO A 272 30.69 -6.54 -15.30
C PRO A 272 30.79 -7.99 -15.78
N GLU A 273 30.98 -8.95 -14.87
CA GLU A 273 30.96 -10.38 -15.20
C GLU A 273 29.60 -10.82 -15.77
N HIS A 274 28.50 -10.39 -15.15
CA HIS A 274 27.16 -10.66 -15.66
C HIS A 274 26.97 -10.09 -17.06
N ILE A 275 27.41 -8.85 -17.29
CA ILE A 275 27.31 -8.20 -18.60
C ILE A 275 28.14 -8.94 -19.66
N ALA A 276 29.32 -9.46 -19.30
CA ALA A 276 30.13 -10.27 -20.20
C ALA A 276 29.42 -11.56 -20.62
N TYR A 277 28.82 -12.28 -19.68
CA TYR A 277 28.03 -13.49 -19.96
C TYR A 277 26.76 -13.19 -20.78
N ILE A 278 26.04 -12.11 -20.49
CA ILE A 278 24.90 -11.67 -21.30
C ILE A 278 25.38 -11.41 -22.73
N LYS A 279 26.43 -10.60 -22.90
CA LYS A 279 26.94 -10.21 -24.22
C LYS A 279 27.39 -11.40 -25.05
N SER A 280 28.12 -12.36 -24.43
CA SER A 280 28.53 -13.58 -25.14
C SER A 280 27.34 -14.43 -25.56
N SER A 281 26.32 -14.53 -24.70
CA SER A 281 25.16 -15.40 -24.91
C SER A 281 24.22 -14.87 -25.99
N VAL A 282 24.11 -13.55 -26.16
CA VAL A 282 23.18 -12.94 -27.12
C VAL A 282 23.82 -12.49 -28.44
N LYS A 283 25.15 -12.64 -28.58
CA LYS A 283 25.94 -12.09 -29.71
C LYS A 283 25.39 -12.44 -31.09
N ASP A 284 24.95 -13.68 -31.27
CA ASP A 284 24.50 -14.21 -32.57
C ASP A 284 22.96 -14.20 -32.71
N LEU A 285 22.24 -13.68 -31.70
CA LEU A 285 20.79 -13.58 -31.73
C LEU A 285 20.34 -12.33 -32.50
N LYS A 286 19.20 -12.45 -33.19
CA LYS A 286 18.56 -11.36 -33.91
C LYS A 286 17.25 -10.96 -33.23
N PRO A 287 16.81 -9.70 -33.37
CA PRO A 287 15.52 -9.28 -32.83
C PRO A 287 14.36 -10.12 -33.36
N VAL A 288 13.51 -10.58 -32.45
CA VAL A 288 12.30 -11.33 -32.79
C VAL A 288 11.23 -10.39 -33.37
N SER A 289 10.51 -10.89 -34.37
CA SER A 289 9.39 -10.18 -35.04
C SER A 289 8.02 -10.78 -34.77
N ASP A 290 7.96 -12.04 -34.32
CA ASP A 290 6.74 -12.74 -33.95
C ASP A 290 6.98 -13.68 -32.78
N LYS A 291 6.02 -13.80 -31.87
CA LYS A 291 6.12 -14.72 -30.74
C LYS A 291 4.77 -15.24 -30.28
N LYS A 292 4.79 -16.39 -29.62
CA LYS A 292 3.61 -16.97 -29.00
C LYS A 292 3.42 -16.42 -27.59
N VAL A 293 2.52 -15.46 -27.44
CA VAL A 293 2.14 -14.91 -26.13
C VAL A 293 1.37 -15.97 -25.33
N ILE A 294 1.83 -16.24 -24.11
CA ILE A 294 1.12 -17.13 -23.18
C ILE A 294 0.01 -16.28 -22.53
N PRO A 295 -1.27 -16.60 -22.71
CA PRO A 295 -2.34 -15.83 -22.10
C PRO A 295 -2.25 -15.96 -20.58
N ILE A 296 -2.39 -14.82 -19.88
CA ILE A 296 -2.59 -14.82 -18.44
C ILE A 296 -3.90 -15.56 -18.19
N ASN A 297 -3.83 -16.74 -17.57
CA ASN A 297 -5.00 -17.50 -17.17
C ASN A 297 -5.73 -16.75 -16.07
N ARG A 298 -6.55 -15.77 -16.48
CA ARG A 298 -7.64 -15.28 -15.66
C ARG A 298 -8.55 -16.49 -15.50
N LYS A 299 -8.40 -17.23 -14.40
CA LYS A 299 -9.53 -18.01 -13.90
C LYS A 299 -10.56 -16.96 -13.53
N THR A 300 -11.36 -16.56 -14.51
CA THR A 300 -12.71 -16.06 -14.30
C THR A 300 -13.45 -17.20 -13.64
N ASN A 301 -13.19 -17.41 -12.36
CA ASN A 301 -14.25 -17.79 -11.49
C ASN A 301 -15.21 -16.61 -11.52
N HIS A 302 -16.04 -16.56 -12.57
CA HIS A 302 -17.44 -16.19 -12.45
C HIS A 302 -18.13 -17.19 -11.51
N SER A 303 -17.52 -17.47 -10.35
CA SER A 303 -18.33 -17.67 -9.17
C SER A 303 -18.97 -16.31 -9.02
N ARG A 304 -20.28 -16.24 -9.31
CA ARG A 304 -21.15 -15.21 -8.74
C ARG A 304 -20.55 -14.89 -7.38
N THR A 305 -20.15 -13.63 -7.16
CA THR A 305 -19.94 -13.13 -5.81
C THR A 305 -21.09 -13.71 -5.02
N HIS A 306 -20.81 -14.66 -4.15
CA HIS A 306 -21.76 -14.99 -3.12
C HIS A 306 -21.71 -13.73 -2.26
N THR A 307 -22.45 -12.70 -2.68
CA THR A 307 -22.95 -11.70 -1.76
C THR A 307 -23.63 -12.54 -0.71
N TYR A 308 -22.91 -12.75 0.40
CA TYR A 308 -23.52 -13.24 1.62
C TYR A 308 -24.75 -12.36 1.79
N LYS A 309 -25.93 -12.94 1.60
CA LYS A 309 -27.20 -12.18 1.60
C LYS A 309 -27.45 -11.49 2.94
N HIS A 310 -26.60 -11.75 3.95
CA HIS A 310 -26.72 -11.34 5.34
C HIS A 310 -25.37 -10.93 5.97
N ASN A 311 -24.64 -10.00 5.35
CA ASN A 311 -23.47 -9.33 5.99
C ASN A 311 -23.88 -8.03 6.71
N LEU A 312 -23.00 -7.44 7.51
CA LEU A 312 -23.34 -6.24 8.30
C LEU A 312 -23.80 -5.05 7.43
N THR A 313 -23.24 -4.88 6.24
CA THR A 313 -23.66 -3.82 5.30
C THR A 313 -25.09 -4.02 4.82
N THR A 314 -25.49 -5.26 4.50
CA THR A 314 -26.86 -5.56 4.09
C THR A 314 -27.84 -5.44 5.25
N LYS A 315 -27.47 -5.89 6.46
CA LYS A 315 -28.31 -5.77 7.65
C LYS A 315 -28.65 -4.32 7.96
N VAL A 316 -27.62 -3.45 8.04
CA VAL A 316 -27.81 -2.03 8.40
C VAL A 316 -28.55 -1.22 7.34
N LYS A 317 -28.48 -1.65 6.07
CA LYS A 317 -29.29 -1.04 5.00
C LYS A 317 -30.76 -1.43 5.08
N ASN A 318 -31.04 -2.64 5.55
CA ASN A 318 -32.41 -3.17 5.64
C ASN A 318 -33.11 -2.80 6.95
N GLY A 319 -32.36 -2.44 7.98
CA GLY A 319 -32.95 -1.99 9.23
C GLY A 319 -31.92 -1.73 10.33
N PRO A 320 -32.41 -1.37 11.52
CA PRO A 320 -31.57 -1.15 12.70
C PRO A 320 -30.65 -2.35 12.98
N THR A 321 -29.36 -2.10 13.16
CA THR A 321 -28.32 -3.13 13.38
C THR A 321 -27.42 -2.69 14.52
N VAL A 322 -27.17 -3.59 15.48
CA VAL A 322 -26.40 -3.28 16.70
C VAL A 322 -25.13 -4.13 16.76
N ILE A 323 -23.99 -3.46 16.82
CA ILE A 323 -22.69 -4.09 17.07
C ILE A 323 -22.13 -3.65 18.42
N VAL A 324 -21.44 -4.54 19.13
CA VAL A 324 -20.89 -4.27 20.46
C VAL A 324 -19.39 -4.55 20.50
N GLU A 325 -18.58 -3.59 20.93
CA GLU A 325 -17.15 -3.79 21.16
C GLU A 325 -16.93 -4.54 22.46
N LEU A 326 -16.13 -5.60 22.36
CA LEU A 326 -15.55 -6.26 23.51
C LEU A 326 -14.05 -6.45 23.28
N ASP A 327 -13.28 -5.65 23.99
CA ASP A 327 -11.83 -5.70 24.01
C ASP A 327 -11.32 -7.07 24.48
N THR A 328 -10.41 -7.67 23.71
CA THR A 328 -9.75 -8.92 24.13
C THR A 328 -8.88 -8.69 25.38
N PRO A 329 -8.74 -9.68 26.27
CA PRO A 329 -7.97 -9.53 27.51
C PRO A 329 -6.48 -9.25 27.26
N LYS A 330 -5.82 -8.60 28.23
CA LYS A 330 -4.37 -8.35 28.21
C LYS A 330 -3.55 -9.55 28.73
N HIS A 331 -4.23 -10.63 29.12
CA HIS A 331 -3.69 -11.82 29.79
C HIS A 331 -4.48 -13.07 29.40
N LEU A 332 -4.04 -14.24 29.84
CA LEU A 332 -4.65 -15.54 29.49
C LEU A 332 -5.87 -15.91 30.34
N ASP A 333 -6.14 -15.21 31.44
CA ASP A 333 -7.44 -15.31 32.11
C ASP A 333 -8.51 -14.68 31.19
N THR A 334 -9.19 -15.54 30.44
CA THR A 334 -10.09 -15.19 29.33
C THR A 334 -11.52 -15.69 29.56
N ASP A 335 -11.79 -16.32 30.71
CA ASP A 335 -13.07 -16.97 30.99
C ASP A 335 -14.21 -15.96 30.99
N LEU A 336 -14.04 -14.83 31.70
CA LEU A 336 -15.03 -13.75 31.74
C LEU A 336 -15.27 -13.14 30.36
N PHE A 337 -14.25 -13.04 29.51
CA PHE A 337 -14.39 -12.51 28.15
C PHE A 337 -15.31 -13.42 27.31
N PHE A 338 -15.08 -14.72 27.32
CA PHE A 338 -15.91 -15.67 26.56
C PHE A 338 -17.30 -15.86 27.18
N GLU A 339 -17.44 -15.80 28.50
CA GLU A 339 -18.76 -15.73 29.15
C GLU A 339 -19.54 -14.50 28.66
N ASN A 340 -18.87 -13.35 28.56
CA ASN A 340 -19.47 -12.12 28.07
C ASN A 340 -19.84 -12.19 26.59
N VAL A 341 -19.03 -12.85 25.75
CA VAL A 341 -19.41 -13.14 24.36
C VAL A 341 -20.69 -14.00 24.32
N GLY A 342 -20.79 -15.02 25.18
CA GLY A 342 -22.00 -15.84 25.28
C GLY A 342 -23.25 -15.04 25.62
N LYS A 343 -23.16 -14.12 26.59
CA LYS A 343 -24.27 -13.22 26.94
C LYS A 343 -24.67 -12.30 25.78
N LEU A 344 -23.72 -11.85 24.97
CA LEU A 344 -24.01 -11.04 23.78
C LEU A 344 -24.68 -11.88 22.67
N ASP A 345 -24.29 -13.14 22.51
CA ASP A 345 -24.92 -14.11 21.60
C ASP A 345 -26.36 -14.38 22.02
N GLU A 346 -26.61 -14.63 23.31
CA GLU A 346 -27.96 -14.78 23.89
C GLU A 346 -28.82 -13.52 23.74
N ALA A 347 -28.20 -12.35 23.86
CA ALA A 347 -28.84 -11.07 23.59
C ALA A 347 -29.11 -10.83 22.10
N ASN A 348 -28.68 -11.74 21.20
CA ASN A 348 -28.91 -11.75 19.76
C ASN A 348 -28.44 -10.47 19.05
N ILE A 349 -27.27 -9.94 19.40
CA ILE A 349 -26.69 -8.78 18.70
C ILE A 349 -26.16 -9.17 17.31
N ASP A 350 -25.96 -8.19 16.43
CA ASP A 350 -25.61 -8.48 15.05
C ASP A 350 -24.14 -8.87 14.83
N ALA A 351 -23.24 -8.31 15.64
CA ALA A 351 -21.83 -8.71 15.70
C ALA A 351 -21.17 -8.25 17.01
N VAL A 352 -20.17 -9.02 17.44
CA VAL A 352 -19.19 -8.60 18.46
C VAL A 352 -17.94 -8.10 17.77
N THR A 353 -17.49 -6.89 18.07
CA THR A 353 -16.28 -6.33 17.48
C THR A 353 -15.08 -6.43 18.41
N LEU A 354 -13.94 -6.81 17.83
CA LEU A 354 -12.69 -7.11 18.53
C LEU A 354 -11.63 -6.08 18.12
N ALA A 355 -11.27 -5.18 19.04
CA ALA A 355 -10.25 -4.17 18.80
C ALA A 355 -8.83 -4.76 18.81
N ASP A 356 -8.02 -4.43 17.79
CA ASP A 356 -6.66 -4.98 17.61
C ASP A 356 -5.63 -4.05 18.24
N ASN A 357 -5.14 -4.44 19.43
CA ASN A 357 -4.16 -3.69 20.22
C ASN A 357 -4.46 -2.18 20.31
N SER A 358 -5.69 -1.85 20.74
CA SER A 358 -6.16 -0.47 20.93
C SER A 358 -5.17 0.34 21.78
N LEU A 359 -4.92 1.60 21.40
CA LEU A 359 -3.92 2.48 22.03
C LEU A 359 -2.50 1.87 22.10
N ALA A 360 -2.15 1.04 21.12
CA ALA A 360 -0.87 0.32 21.07
C ALA A 360 -0.58 -0.53 22.34
N THR A 361 -1.64 -1.07 22.95
CA THR A 361 -1.53 -1.95 24.13
C THR A 361 -1.72 -3.41 23.72
N VAL A 362 -0.77 -4.27 24.11
CA VAL A 362 -0.80 -5.72 23.81
C VAL A 362 -2.01 -6.39 24.43
N ARG A 363 -2.70 -7.20 23.63
CA ARG A 363 -3.84 -8.04 24.01
C ARG A 363 -3.73 -9.43 23.38
N VAL A 364 -4.58 -10.35 23.83
CA VAL A 364 -4.77 -11.66 23.18
C VAL A 364 -5.14 -11.45 21.72
N SER A 365 -4.54 -12.25 20.84
CA SER A 365 -4.70 -12.12 19.40
C SER A 365 -6.16 -12.25 18.95
N ASN A 366 -6.65 -11.30 18.17
CA ASN A 366 -8.04 -11.29 17.71
C ASN A 366 -8.39 -12.45 16.78
N ILE A 367 -7.44 -12.96 15.98
CA ILE A 367 -7.70 -14.16 15.16
C ILE A 367 -7.92 -15.40 16.02
N ALA A 368 -7.18 -15.53 17.13
CA ALA A 368 -7.35 -16.64 18.07
C ALA A 368 -8.70 -16.52 18.80
N ALA A 369 -9.03 -15.33 19.29
CA ALA A 369 -10.34 -15.06 19.91
C ALA A 369 -11.49 -15.32 18.92
N ALA A 370 -11.42 -14.78 17.70
CA ALA A 370 -12.45 -14.98 16.68
C ALA A 370 -12.60 -16.45 16.28
N SER A 371 -11.51 -17.22 16.22
CA SER A 371 -11.57 -18.66 15.96
C SER A 371 -12.36 -19.40 17.04
N ILE A 372 -12.12 -19.09 18.32
CA ILE A 372 -12.89 -19.66 19.43
C ILE A 372 -14.35 -19.21 19.37
N ILE A 373 -14.61 -17.93 19.05
CA ILE A 373 -15.97 -17.41 18.90
C ILE A 373 -16.74 -18.20 17.85
N ARG A 374 -16.17 -18.35 16.65
CA ARG A 374 -16.76 -19.11 15.53
C ARG A 374 -17.01 -20.59 15.84
N GLN A 375 -16.25 -21.17 16.77
CA GLN A 375 -16.40 -22.58 17.15
C GLN A 375 -17.49 -22.80 18.22
N LYS A 376 -17.75 -21.80 19.07
CA LYS A 376 -18.56 -21.96 20.28
C LYS A 376 -19.86 -21.16 20.30
N TYR A 377 -19.97 -20.10 19.51
CA TYR A 377 -21.09 -19.15 19.53
C TYR A 377 -21.59 -18.87 18.12
N ASN A 378 -22.82 -18.36 18.00
CA ASN A 378 -23.41 -18.03 16.71
C ASN A 378 -23.20 -16.56 16.29
N ILE A 379 -22.77 -15.73 17.23
CA ILE A 379 -22.46 -14.32 17.03
C ILE A 379 -21.33 -14.10 16.02
N GLU A 380 -21.51 -13.14 15.12
CA GLU A 380 -20.52 -12.78 14.10
C GLU A 380 -19.39 -11.96 14.73
N PRO A 381 -18.11 -12.38 14.62
CA PRO A 381 -16.99 -11.57 15.05
C PRO A 381 -16.57 -10.57 13.95
N LEU A 382 -16.58 -9.28 14.28
CA LEU A 382 -15.95 -8.22 13.48
C LEU A 382 -14.52 -8.01 13.99
N VAL A 383 -13.52 -8.33 13.16
CA VAL A 383 -12.10 -8.28 13.57
C VAL A 383 -11.44 -6.99 13.08
N HIS A 384 -10.93 -6.17 13.99
CA HIS A 384 -10.06 -5.06 13.61
C HIS A 384 -8.70 -5.60 13.14
N ILE A 385 -8.14 -4.97 12.11
CA ILE A 385 -6.79 -5.27 11.61
C ILE A 385 -6.02 -3.96 11.57
N THR A 386 -4.95 -3.91 12.36
CA THR A 386 -4.13 -2.70 12.51
C THR A 386 -2.85 -2.77 11.66
N CYS A 387 -2.66 -1.83 10.73
CA CYS A 387 -1.51 -1.81 9.82
C CYS A 387 -0.17 -1.42 10.49
N ARG A 388 -0.22 -0.78 11.67
CA ARG A 388 0.98 -0.47 12.47
C ARG A 388 1.77 -1.72 12.87
N ASP A 389 1.07 -2.82 13.16
CA ASP A 389 1.62 -3.96 13.91
C ASP A 389 2.27 -5.01 13.00
N ARG A 390 1.96 -5.02 11.69
CA ARG A 390 2.34 -6.10 10.77
C ARG A 390 2.82 -5.54 9.43
N ASN A 391 3.86 -6.17 8.88
CA ASN A 391 4.33 -5.89 7.52
C ASN A 391 3.36 -6.47 6.48
N LEU A 392 3.60 -6.17 5.21
CA LEU A 392 2.70 -6.58 4.13
C LEU A 392 2.52 -8.11 4.08
N ILE A 393 3.58 -8.89 4.33
CA ILE A 393 3.52 -10.35 4.41
C ILE A 393 2.61 -10.81 5.54
N GLY A 394 2.79 -10.23 6.74
CA GLY A 394 2.00 -10.52 7.92
C GLY A 394 0.53 -10.15 7.75
N LEU A 395 0.23 -9.01 7.12
CA LEU A 395 -1.15 -8.59 6.82
C LEU A 395 -1.84 -9.56 5.84
N GLN A 396 -1.16 -9.95 4.77
CA GLN A 396 -1.66 -10.95 3.82
C GLN A 396 -1.96 -12.28 4.50
N SER A 397 -1.00 -12.80 5.27
CA SER A 397 -1.18 -14.06 6.01
C SER A 397 -2.34 -13.95 7.00
N HIS A 398 -2.54 -12.78 7.62
CA HIS A 398 -3.63 -12.55 8.56
C HIS A 398 -5.00 -12.58 7.88
N LEU A 399 -5.13 -11.92 6.72
CA LEU A 399 -6.35 -11.99 5.91
C LEU A 399 -6.64 -13.43 5.48
N LEU A 400 -5.67 -14.16 4.93
CA LEU A 400 -5.88 -15.56 4.54
C LEU A 400 -6.32 -16.43 5.73
N GLY A 401 -5.74 -16.20 6.91
CA GLY A 401 -6.13 -16.87 8.15
C GLY A 401 -7.59 -16.58 8.55
N LEU A 402 -8.01 -15.31 8.53
CA LEU A 402 -9.40 -14.92 8.84
C LEU A 402 -10.40 -15.56 7.87
N SER A 403 -10.12 -15.51 6.56
CA SER A 403 -10.98 -16.14 5.57
C SER A 403 -11.05 -17.66 5.75
N LEU A 404 -9.94 -18.31 6.11
CA LEU A 404 -9.90 -19.75 6.36
C LEU A 404 -10.81 -20.17 7.53
N ILE A 405 -10.88 -19.37 8.59
CA ILE A 405 -11.76 -19.63 9.74
C ILE A 405 -13.18 -19.10 9.56
N GLY A 406 -13.51 -18.60 8.36
CA GLY A 406 -14.85 -18.10 8.03
C GLY A 406 -15.20 -16.74 8.61
N VAL A 407 -14.21 -15.95 9.04
CA VAL A 407 -14.40 -14.57 9.51
C VAL A 407 -14.26 -13.63 8.31
N ASN A 408 -15.37 -12.98 7.96
CA ASN A 408 -15.45 -12.11 6.79
C ASN A 408 -15.67 -10.64 7.15
N GLU A 409 -16.14 -10.33 8.36
CA GLU A 409 -16.30 -8.96 8.83
C GLU A 409 -14.97 -8.44 9.37
N ILE A 410 -14.39 -7.44 8.72
CA ILE A 410 -13.10 -6.84 9.14
C ILE A 410 -13.18 -5.32 9.21
N LEU A 411 -12.48 -4.71 10.17
CA LEU A 411 -12.27 -3.27 10.24
C LEU A 411 -10.81 -2.93 9.91
N ALA A 412 -10.59 -2.24 8.79
CA ALA A 412 -9.25 -1.81 8.39
C ALA A 412 -8.85 -0.51 9.12
N VAL A 413 -7.79 -0.58 9.93
CA VAL A 413 -7.32 0.54 10.75
C VAL A 413 -5.84 0.78 10.51
N THR A 414 -5.44 2.04 10.30
CA THR A 414 -4.00 2.38 10.19
C THR A 414 -3.28 2.09 11.52
N GLY A 415 -3.87 2.53 12.64
CA GLY A 415 -3.38 2.28 14.00
C GLY A 415 -2.67 3.49 14.62
N ASP A 416 -2.88 3.69 15.93
CA ASP A 416 -2.22 4.75 16.71
C ASP A 416 -0.71 4.51 16.82
N PRO A 417 0.17 5.51 16.69
CA PRO A 417 1.61 5.30 16.77
C PRO A 417 2.04 4.51 18.01
N SER A 418 3.05 3.62 17.88
CA SER A 418 3.52 2.77 18.99
C SER A 418 3.93 3.54 20.25
N LYS A 419 4.35 4.80 20.10
CA LYS A 419 4.68 5.74 21.18
C LYS A 419 3.51 6.08 22.12
N VAL A 420 2.27 5.86 21.68
CA VAL A 420 1.07 6.03 22.51
C VAL A 420 0.95 4.91 23.55
N GLY A 421 1.51 3.73 23.26
CA GLY A 421 1.49 2.58 24.14
C GLY A 421 2.65 2.53 25.14
N HIS A 422 2.62 1.51 26.01
CA HIS A 422 3.60 1.33 27.10
C HIS A 422 4.85 0.52 26.72
N LEU A 423 5.10 0.27 25.42
CA LEU A 423 6.18 -0.58 24.94
C LEU A 423 7.31 0.23 24.30
N PRO A 424 8.33 0.65 25.08
CA PRO A 424 9.51 1.31 24.52
C PRO A 424 10.25 0.34 23.58
N GLY A 425 10.41 0.73 22.32
CA GLY A 425 11.14 -0.03 21.30
C GLY A 425 10.29 -0.75 20.24
N ALA A 426 8.97 -0.76 20.36
CA ALA A 426 8.11 -1.30 19.31
C ALA A 426 8.16 -0.45 18.02
N SER A 427 8.49 -1.08 16.90
CA SER A 427 8.55 -0.43 15.59
C SER A 427 7.16 -0.09 15.06
N ASN A 428 7.09 0.94 14.23
CA ASN A 428 5.90 1.28 13.47
C ASN A 428 6.08 0.74 12.06
N VAL A 429 5.32 -0.29 11.67
CA VAL A 429 5.53 -0.96 10.38
C VAL A 429 4.97 -0.11 9.23
N TYR A 430 3.64 0.12 9.22
CA TYR A 430 2.95 0.99 8.26
C TYR A 430 3.34 0.78 6.79
N ASP A 431 3.57 -0.48 6.38
CA ASP A 431 3.79 -0.82 4.96
C ASP A 431 2.61 -0.37 4.09
N VAL A 432 1.40 -0.42 4.66
CA VAL A 432 0.18 0.15 4.09
C VAL A 432 -0.60 0.90 5.18
N ASN A 433 -1.48 1.80 4.77
CA ASN A 433 -2.49 2.40 5.65
C ASN A 433 -3.84 1.64 5.51
N SER A 434 -4.91 2.12 6.16
CA SER A 434 -6.23 1.48 6.07
C SER A 434 -6.75 1.33 4.62
N LYS A 435 -6.40 2.26 3.71
CA LYS A 435 -6.80 2.20 2.30
C LYS A 435 -6.08 1.06 1.58
N GLY A 436 -4.75 0.98 1.74
CA GLY A 436 -3.96 -0.09 1.12
C GLY A 436 -4.34 -1.49 1.64
N LEU A 437 -4.71 -1.61 2.92
CA LEU A 437 -5.25 -2.86 3.46
C LEU A 437 -6.62 -3.22 2.85
N THR A 438 -7.50 -2.23 2.63
CA THR A 438 -8.76 -2.43 1.91
C THR A 438 -8.53 -2.89 0.48
N GLU A 439 -7.63 -2.25 -0.26
CA GLU A 439 -7.27 -2.64 -1.63
C GLU A 439 -6.76 -4.08 -1.68
N LEU A 440 -5.92 -4.48 -0.72
CA LEU A 440 -5.44 -5.85 -0.58
C LEU A 440 -6.58 -6.86 -0.35
N ALA A 441 -7.46 -6.59 0.62
CA ALA A 441 -8.59 -7.47 0.92
C ALA A 441 -9.58 -7.57 -0.26
N LEU A 442 -9.80 -6.48 -1.00
CA LEU A 442 -10.64 -6.47 -2.21
C LEU A 442 -10.02 -7.30 -3.34
N ARG A 443 -8.70 -7.26 -3.52
CA ARG A 443 -8.00 -8.14 -4.49
C ARG A 443 -8.19 -9.62 -4.13
N PHE A 444 -8.08 -9.96 -2.85
CA PHE A 444 -8.35 -11.33 -2.39
C PHE A 444 -9.82 -11.74 -2.62
N ASN A 445 -10.77 -10.80 -2.47
CA ASN A 445 -12.18 -11.04 -2.81
C ASN A 445 -12.39 -11.29 -4.31
N GLN A 446 -11.54 -10.71 -5.16
CA GLN A 446 -11.53 -10.99 -6.60
C GLN A 446 -10.81 -12.31 -6.94
N GLY A 447 -10.25 -13.00 -5.94
CA GLY A 447 -9.46 -14.22 -6.13
C GLY A 447 -8.08 -13.97 -6.72
N ILE A 448 -7.55 -12.76 -6.55
CA ILE A 448 -6.25 -12.32 -7.07
C ILE A 448 -5.29 -12.19 -5.89
N ASN A 449 -4.17 -12.90 -5.94
CA ASN A 449 -3.12 -12.74 -4.93
C ASN A 449 -2.36 -11.41 -5.12
N THR A 450 -1.48 -11.02 -4.19
CA THR A 450 -0.60 -9.86 -4.40
C THR A 450 0.28 -10.04 -5.62
N ASP A 451 0.65 -11.28 -5.89
CA ASP A 451 1.44 -11.65 -7.04
C ASP A 451 0.63 -11.76 -8.34
N GLY A 452 -0.64 -11.32 -8.31
CA GLY A 452 -1.48 -11.24 -9.50
C GLY A 452 -1.96 -12.60 -10.02
N ASP A 453 -1.26 -13.67 -9.65
CA ASP A 453 -1.69 -15.04 -9.82
C ASP A 453 -3.01 -15.29 -9.07
N ALA A 454 -3.77 -16.27 -9.56
CA ALA A 454 -5.02 -16.65 -8.94
C ALA A 454 -4.79 -17.19 -7.52
N LEU A 455 -5.54 -16.67 -6.54
CA LEU A 455 -5.58 -17.14 -5.14
C LEU A 455 -6.16 -18.57 -5.01
N LYS A 456 -6.54 -19.20 -6.13
CA LYS A 456 -7.25 -20.48 -6.28
C LYS A 456 -8.69 -20.46 -5.72
N LYS A 457 -8.91 -19.79 -4.59
CA LYS A 457 -10.23 -19.49 -3.99
C LYS A 457 -10.30 -17.99 -3.68
N HIS A 458 -11.49 -17.40 -3.84
CA HIS A 458 -11.73 -16.01 -3.44
C HIS A 458 -12.02 -15.93 -1.93
N THR A 459 -11.71 -14.79 -1.33
CA THR A 459 -12.21 -14.41 0.01
C THR A 459 -13.55 -13.68 -0.12
N ASN A 460 -14.23 -13.39 0.99
CA ASN A 460 -15.53 -12.71 0.99
C ASN A 460 -15.60 -11.58 2.01
N PHE A 461 -14.51 -10.85 2.23
CA PHE A 461 -14.44 -9.80 3.24
C PHE A 461 -15.46 -8.69 3.00
N ASN A 462 -16.21 -8.38 4.05
CA ASN A 462 -16.97 -7.15 4.19
C ASN A 462 -16.13 -6.17 5.01
N ILE A 463 -15.71 -5.07 4.39
CA ILE A 463 -14.59 -4.26 4.90
C ILE A 463 -15.12 -2.95 5.46
N ALA A 464 -15.02 -2.78 6.78
CA ALA A 464 -15.34 -1.55 7.48
C ALA A 464 -14.16 -0.57 7.47
N GLY A 465 -14.46 0.72 7.55
CA GLY A 465 -13.50 1.78 7.82
C GLY A 465 -13.77 2.51 9.14
N ALA A 466 -12.73 2.99 9.80
CA ALA A 466 -12.88 3.89 10.96
C ALA A 466 -13.17 5.34 10.51
N PHE A 467 -14.10 6.00 11.21
CA PHE A 467 -14.43 7.42 11.03
C PHE A 467 -14.32 8.17 12.37
N ASP A 468 -13.63 9.30 12.38
CA ASP A 468 -13.53 10.15 13.55
C ASP A 468 -14.35 11.44 13.34
N PRO A 469 -15.52 11.56 13.98
CA PRO A 469 -16.37 12.75 13.89
C PRO A 469 -15.93 13.87 14.86
N ASN A 470 -14.96 13.61 15.75
CA ASN A 470 -14.57 14.49 16.84
C ASN A 470 -13.43 15.45 16.46
N VAL A 471 -13.06 15.50 15.18
CA VAL A 471 -12.03 16.41 14.67
C VAL A 471 -12.51 17.87 14.63
N ARG A 472 -11.56 18.82 14.69
CA ARG A 472 -11.85 20.26 14.65
C ARG A 472 -12.61 20.72 13.38
N LYS A 473 -12.39 20.04 12.24
CA LYS A 473 -13.03 20.34 10.95
C LYS A 473 -13.67 19.06 10.38
N LEU A 474 -14.96 18.88 10.62
CA LEU A 474 -15.70 17.70 10.18
C LEU A 474 -15.63 17.52 8.66
N ASP A 475 -15.77 18.59 7.88
CA ASP A 475 -15.65 18.55 6.40
C ASP A 475 -14.36 17.88 5.93
N GLY A 476 -13.24 18.13 6.63
CA GLY A 476 -11.96 17.50 6.32
C GLY A 476 -11.96 15.99 6.60
N ALA A 477 -12.65 15.55 7.66
CA ALA A 477 -12.86 14.13 7.93
C ALA A 477 -13.80 13.48 6.92
N VAL A 478 -14.87 14.17 6.49
CA VAL A 478 -15.79 13.69 5.46
C VAL A 478 -15.09 13.53 4.11
N LYS A 479 -14.21 14.46 3.71
CA LYS A 479 -13.40 14.29 2.49
C LYS A 479 -12.49 13.06 2.55
N ARG A 480 -11.95 12.73 3.73
CA ARG A 480 -11.19 11.48 3.93
C ARG A 480 -12.10 10.25 3.91
N LEU A 481 -13.30 10.36 4.46
CA LEU A 481 -14.33 9.34 4.41
C LEU A 481 -14.73 9.02 2.96
N GLU A 482 -14.95 10.02 2.13
CA GLU A 482 -15.27 9.88 0.69
C GLU A 482 -14.16 9.15 -0.07
N LYS A 483 -12.89 9.47 0.21
CA LYS A 483 -11.74 8.73 -0.36
C LYS A 483 -11.74 7.26 0.07
N LYS A 484 -12.13 6.96 1.31
CA LYS A 484 -12.26 5.59 1.82
C LYS A 484 -13.45 4.84 1.19
N VAL A 485 -14.57 5.52 0.94
CA VAL A 485 -15.71 5.00 0.17
C VAL A 485 -15.25 4.63 -1.24
N ALA A 486 -14.54 5.54 -1.92
CA ALA A 486 -14.03 5.31 -3.27
C ALA A 486 -13.03 4.14 -3.34
N ALA A 487 -12.32 3.85 -2.24
CA ALA A 487 -11.44 2.69 -2.12
C ALA A 487 -12.18 1.36 -1.90
N GLY A 488 -13.51 1.37 -1.75
CA GLY A 488 -14.34 0.17 -1.65
C GLY A 488 -14.66 -0.31 -0.23
N MET A 489 -14.48 0.53 0.80
CA MET A 489 -14.99 0.22 2.15
C MET A 489 -16.53 0.20 2.16
N SER A 490 -17.09 -0.83 2.79
CA SER A 490 -18.51 -1.19 2.68
C SER A 490 -19.41 -0.51 3.71
N TYR A 491 -18.86 -0.08 4.84
CA TYR A 491 -19.52 0.69 5.90
C TYR A 491 -18.47 1.33 6.83
N PHE A 492 -18.89 2.23 7.70
CA PHE A 492 -18.00 2.92 8.62
C PHE A 492 -18.44 2.85 10.07
N ILE A 493 -17.46 2.81 10.98
CA ILE A 493 -17.68 2.80 12.43
C ILE A 493 -17.08 4.07 12.99
N THR A 494 -17.87 4.82 13.78
CA THR A 494 -17.39 6.08 14.34
C THR A 494 -16.67 5.86 15.67
N GLN A 495 -15.73 6.76 16.00
CA GLN A 495 -15.36 6.98 17.40
C GLN A 495 -16.60 7.41 18.22
N PRO A 496 -16.58 7.25 19.56
CA PRO A 496 -17.73 7.56 20.39
C PRO A 496 -18.13 9.04 20.32
N VAL A 497 -19.45 9.27 20.28
CA VAL A 497 -20.06 10.60 20.35
C VAL A 497 -20.84 10.75 21.65
N TYR A 498 -20.82 11.95 22.23
CA TYR A 498 -21.39 12.24 23.56
C TYR A 498 -22.46 13.35 23.54
N SER A 499 -22.89 13.81 22.36
CA SER A 499 -23.93 14.82 22.24
C SER A 499 -24.86 14.58 21.05
N LYS A 500 -26.13 14.97 21.21
CA LYS A 500 -27.16 14.84 20.16
C LYS A 500 -26.83 15.74 18.97
N GLU A 501 -26.27 16.92 19.25
CA GLU A 501 -25.85 17.89 18.24
C GLU A 501 -24.77 17.30 17.34
N LYS A 502 -23.80 16.55 17.90
CA LYS A 502 -22.75 15.91 17.11
C LYS A 502 -23.31 14.81 16.22
N ILE A 503 -24.26 13.99 16.71
CA ILE A 503 -24.93 12.97 15.88
C ILE A 503 -25.62 13.63 14.67
N LYS A 504 -26.35 14.73 14.90
CA LYS A 504 -27.01 15.50 13.83
C LYS A 504 -26.01 16.11 12.85
N GLU A 505 -24.90 16.67 13.35
CA GLU A 505 -23.83 17.21 12.52
C GLU A 505 -23.21 16.14 11.63
N VAL A 506 -22.96 14.94 12.17
CA VAL A 506 -22.47 13.79 11.40
C VAL A 506 -23.48 13.37 10.34
N TYR A 507 -24.78 13.34 10.67
CA TYR A 507 -25.83 13.02 9.70
C TYR A 507 -25.84 14.02 8.54
N GLU A 508 -25.93 15.31 8.84
CA GLU A 508 -25.96 16.35 7.81
C GLU A 508 -24.72 16.33 6.92
N ALA A 509 -23.56 16.05 7.49
CA ALA A 509 -22.29 15.99 6.76
C ALA A 509 -22.08 14.69 5.98
N THR A 510 -22.89 13.64 6.19
CA THR A 510 -22.72 12.32 5.55
C THR A 510 -23.95 11.79 4.82
N LYS A 511 -25.12 12.46 4.90
CA LYS A 511 -26.38 12.04 4.28
C LYS A 511 -26.33 11.87 2.76
N HIS A 512 -25.34 12.47 2.08
CA HIS A 512 -25.11 12.29 0.64
C HIS A 512 -24.43 10.96 0.30
N LEU A 513 -23.90 10.24 1.29
CA LEU A 513 -23.25 8.95 1.12
C LEU A 513 -24.26 7.81 1.19
N ASN A 514 -24.24 6.92 0.19
CA ASN A 514 -25.02 5.67 0.21
C ASN A 514 -24.40 4.58 1.11
N THR A 515 -23.29 4.89 1.77
CA THR A 515 -22.51 3.95 2.57
C THR A 515 -22.94 4.06 4.03
N PRO A 516 -23.32 2.96 4.71
CA PRO A 516 -23.83 3.03 6.07
C PRO A 516 -22.78 3.45 7.11
N LEU A 517 -23.25 4.08 8.19
CA LEU A 517 -22.46 4.42 9.36
C LEU A 517 -23.03 3.73 10.60
N PHE A 518 -22.15 3.22 11.46
CA PHE A 518 -22.44 2.78 12.81
C PHE A 518 -21.95 3.83 13.80
N ILE A 519 -22.89 4.47 14.49
CA ILE A 519 -22.58 5.56 15.43
C ILE A 519 -22.17 4.98 16.78
N GLY A 520 -20.95 5.32 17.20
CA GLY A 520 -20.33 4.87 18.44
C GLY A 520 -20.91 5.56 19.67
N ILE A 521 -21.39 4.78 20.64
CA ILE A 521 -21.84 5.23 21.96
C ILE A 521 -21.04 4.43 23.00
N MET A 522 -20.28 5.14 23.84
CA MET A 522 -19.56 4.56 24.97
C MET A 522 -20.18 5.07 26.28
N PRO A 523 -20.78 4.20 27.11
CA PRO A 523 -21.27 4.58 28.42
C PRO A 523 -20.13 5.03 29.34
N ILE A 524 -20.41 6.02 30.18
CA ILE A 524 -19.41 6.63 31.07
C ILE A 524 -19.46 5.88 32.40
N ALA A 525 -18.41 5.14 32.71
CA ALA A 525 -18.43 4.23 33.86
C ALA A 525 -18.24 4.95 35.22
N SER A 526 -17.68 6.16 35.23
CA SER A 526 -17.43 6.94 36.46
C SER A 526 -17.09 8.40 36.16
N TYR A 527 -17.10 9.26 37.18
CA TYR A 527 -16.63 10.64 37.08
C TYR A 527 -15.17 10.73 36.63
N ASN A 528 -14.28 9.86 37.12
CA ASN A 528 -12.88 9.84 36.69
C ASN A 528 -12.75 9.44 35.22
N ASN A 529 -13.57 8.48 34.76
CA ASN A 529 -13.62 8.14 33.34
C ASN A 529 -14.15 9.31 32.49
N ALA A 530 -15.14 10.06 32.97
CA ALA A 530 -15.62 11.28 32.31
C ALA A 530 -14.50 12.35 32.19
N LEU A 531 -13.73 12.56 33.27
CA LEU A 531 -12.59 13.48 33.27
C LEU A 531 -11.48 13.04 32.31
N PHE A 532 -11.15 11.75 32.30
CA PHE A 532 -10.17 11.18 31.36
C PHE A 532 -10.62 11.43 29.91
N LEU A 533 -11.86 11.10 29.57
CA LEU A 533 -12.42 11.31 28.23
C LEU A 533 -12.40 12.79 27.84
N HIS A 534 -12.74 13.70 28.75
CA HIS A 534 -12.77 15.15 28.49
C HIS A 534 -11.38 15.78 28.34
N ASN A 535 -10.38 15.31 29.09
CA ASN A 535 -9.07 15.96 29.19
C ASN A 535 -7.98 15.26 28.37
N GLU A 536 -8.01 13.93 28.27
CA GLU A 536 -6.91 13.13 27.74
C GLU A 536 -7.20 12.51 26.38
N VAL A 537 -8.48 12.40 25.99
CA VAL A 537 -8.85 11.85 24.67
C VAL A 537 -9.08 12.99 23.66
N PRO A 538 -8.24 13.12 22.61
CA PRO A 538 -8.38 14.18 21.63
C PRO A 538 -9.76 14.19 20.96
N GLY A 539 -10.36 15.37 20.84
CA GLY A 539 -11.64 15.57 20.16
C GLY A 539 -12.89 15.31 21.02
N ILE A 540 -12.79 14.53 22.09
CA ILE A 540 -13.92 14.26 22.98
C ILE A 540 -14.02 15.39 24.02
N LYS A 541 -15.14 16.13 24.01
CA LYS A 541 -15.45 17.16 24.99
C LYS A 541 -16.87 16.98 25.52
N MET A 542 -16.96 16.80 26.83
CA MET A 542 -18.22 16.81 27.56
C MET A 542 -18.60 18.23 27.99
N SER A 543 -19.90 18.52 28.07
CA SER A 543 -20.39 19.76 28.65
C SER A 543 -20.11 19.81 30.15
N GLU A 544 -19.96 21.02 30.70
CA GLU A 544 -19.80 21.21 32.14
C GLU A 544 -20.99 20.63 32.93
N ASP A 545 -22.19 20.71 32.35
CA ASP A 545 -23.40 20.12 32.92
C ASP A 545 -23.28 18.60 33.09
N VAL A 546 -22.85 17.87 32.06
CA VAL A 546 -22.63 16.41 32.15
C VAL A 546 -21.56 16.09 33.19
N LEU A 547 -20.45 16.83 33.22
CA LEU A 547 -19.40 16.63 34.22
C LEU A 547 -19.90 16.88 35.65
N ASN A 548 -20.74 17.90 35.86
CA ASN A 548 -21.33 18.21 37.15
C ASN A 548 -22.34 17.14 37.60
N GLN A 549 -23.14 16.60 36.67
CA GLN A 549 -24.04 15.48 36.95
C GLN A 549 -23.23 14.25 37.43
N PHE A 550 -22.14 13.88 36.74
CA PHE A 550 -21.29 12.76 37.18
C PHE A 550 -20.56 13.05 38.50
N LYS A 551 -20.15 14.30 38.73
CA LYS A 551 -19.54 14.72 40.00
C LYS A 551 -20.51 14.55 41.17
N ALA A 552 -21.79 14.85 40.97
CA ALA A 552 -22.83 14.75 42.00
C ALA A 552 -23.12 13.30 42.43
N VAL A 553 -22.91 12.32 41.54
CA VAL A 553 -23.16 10.90 41.82
C VAL A 553 -21.88 10.07 42.00
N LYS A 554 -20.70 10.70 42.01
CA LYS A 554 -19.39 10.03 41.93
C LYS A 554 -19.14 8.94 42.99
N ASP A 555 -19.77 9.07 44.16
CA ASP A 555 -19.61 8.16 45.30
C ASP A 555 -20.73 7.10 45.38
N ASP A 556 -21.71 7.15 44.48
CA ASP A 556 -22.87 6.26 44.42
C ASP A 556 -22.86 5.49 43.08
N LYS A 557 -22.47 4.21 43.14
CA LYS A 557 -22.29 3.35 41.95
C LYS A 557 -23.60 3.14 41.19
N GLU A 558 -24.71 2.97 41.90
CA GLU A 558 -26.02 2.72 41.29
C GLU A 558 -26.52 3.98 40.59
N LYS A 559 -26.45 5.14 41.24
CA LYS A 559 -26.82 6.41 40.60
C LYS A 559 -25.89 6.79 39.44
N THR A 560 -24.60 6.45 39.53
CA THR A 560 -23.66 6.63 38.41
C THR A 560 -24.07 5.78 37.21
N LYS A 561 -24.43 4.52 37.44
CA LYS A 561 -24.91 3.62 36.40
C LYS A 561 -26.22 4.13 35.79
N GLU A 562 -27.20 4.50 36.62
CA GLU A 562 -28.48 5.05 36.18
C GLU A 562 -28.30 6.31 35.31
N LEU A 563 -27.45 7.25 35.75
CA LEU A 563 -27.11 8.46 35.01
C LEU A 563 -26.48 8.12 33.64
N SER A 564 -25.48 7.25 33.63
CA SER A 564 -24.80 6.85 32.38
C SER A 564 -25.78 6.21 31.41
N LEU A 565 -26.63 5.29 31.87
CA LEU A 565 -27.61 4.61 31.03
C LEU A 565 -28.64 5.59 30.48
N ARG A 566 -29.15 6.51 31.31
CA ARG A 566 -30.08 7.56 30.86
C ARG A 566 -29.46 8.40 29.74
N LEU A 567 -28.25 8.93 29.93
CA LEU A 567 -27.58 9.75 28.92
C LEU A 567 -27.28 8.94 27.64
N SER A 568 -26.86 7.68 27.76
CA SER A 568 -26.62 6.82 26.60
C SER A 568 -27.92 6.48 25.85
N LYS A 569 -29.04 6.23 26.55
CA LYS A 569 -30.36 5.98 25.95
C LYS A 569 -30.84 7.18 25.14
N GLU A 570 -30.69 8.39 25.68
CA GLU A 570 -31.02 9.63 24.97
C GLU A 570 -30.20 9.82 23.66
N LEU A 571 -28.94 9.38 23.65
CA LEU A 571 -28.12 9.39 22.44
C LEU A 571 -28.56 8.30 21.46
N ILE A 572 -28.90 7.10 21.96
CA ILE A 572 -29.43 5.99 21.14
C ILE A 572 -30.74 6.38 20.46
N ASP A 573 -31.64 7.10 21.15
CA ASP A 573 -32.86 7.64 20.55
C ASP A 573 -32.52 8.51 19.34
N THR A 574 -31.53 9.40 19.50
CA THR A 574 -31.06 10.27 18.40
C THR A 574 -30.38 9.46 17.29
N VAL A 575 -29.62 8.40 17.62
CA VAL A 575 -29.06 7.51 16.58
C VAL A 575 -30.18 6.91 15.75
N HIS A 576 -31.22 6.35 16.37
CA HIS A 576 -32.37 5.73 15.67
C HIS A 576 -33.28 6.71 14.91
N GLU A 577 -33.10 8.02 15.07
CA GLU A 577 -33.75 9.04 14.24
C GLU A 577 -33.02 9.24 12.91
N TYR A 578 -31.69 9.11 12.88
CA TYR A 578 -30.85 9.54 11.76
C TYR A 578 -30.07 8.40 11.09
N PHE A 579 -29.84 7.28 11.80
CA PHE A 579 -29.02 6.17 11.35
C PHE A 579 -29.63 4.82 11.74
N ASN A 580 -29.32 3.80 10.95
CA ASN A 580 -29.68 2.41 11.26
C ASN A 580 -28.58 1.68 12.06
N GLY A 581 -27.32 2.15 11.99
CA GLY A 581 -26.19 1.49 12.62
C GLY A 581 -25.90 2.04 14.01
N LEU A 582 -26.01 1.19 15.03
CA LEU A 582 -25.58 1.51 16.39
C LEU A 582 -24.34 0.69 16.76
N TYR A 583 -23.33 1.38 17.26
CA TYR A 583 -22.12 0.78 17.78
C TYR A 583 -21.97 1.08 19.28
N ILE A 584 -22.00 0.05 20.12
CA ILE A 584 -21.87 0.20 21.57
C ILE A 584 -20.45 -0.21 22.01
N ILE A 585 -19.73 0.68 22.67
CA ILE A 585 -18.38 0.41 23.17
C ILE A 585 -18.47 0.03 24.66
N THR A 586 -18.06 -1.19 25.01
CA THR A 586 -18.16 -1.69 26.40
C THR A 586 -17.07 -1.07 27.28
N PRO A 587 -17.43 -0.28 28.31
CA PRO A 587 -16.44 0.39 29.15
C PRO A 587 -15.89 -0.58 30.21
N PHE A 588 -14.57 -0.77 30.27
CA PHE A 588 -13.89 -1.55 31.32
C PHE A 588 -14.50 -2.94 31.58
N GLN A 589 -14.89 -3.67 30.53
CA GLN A 589 -15.55 -4.98 30.59
C GLN A 589 -16.90 -4.99 31.35
N ARG A 590 -17.52 -3.82 31.59
CA ARG A 590 -18.84 -3.70 32.20
C ARG A 590 -19.94 -4.00 31.19
N LEU A 591 -20.09 -5.29 30.90
CA LEU A 591 -21.04 -5.79 29.90
C LEU A 591 -22.50 -5.47 30.24
N ASP A 592 -22.81 -5.32 31.53
CA ASP A 592 -24.14 -4.98 32.02
C ASP A 592 -24.68 -3.67 31.40
N TYR A 593 -23.80 -2.69 31.12
CA TYR A 593 -24.20 -1.47 30.41
C TYR A 593 -24.55 -1.77 28.95
N SER A 594 -23.70 -2.52 28.26
CA SER A 594 -23.89 -2.85 26.85
C SER A 594 -25.16 -3.66 26.64
N LEU A 595 -25.42 -4.67 27.48
CA LEU A 595 -26.63 -5.50 27.41
C LEU A 595 -27.91 -4.67 27.60
N GLU A 596 -27.92 -3.76 28.58
CA GLU A 596 -29.09 -2.92 28.83
C GLU A 596 -29.36 -1.96 27.67
N LEU A 597 -28.31 -1.35 27.10
CA LEU A 597 -28.43 -0.44 25.97
C LEU A 597 -28.82 -1.16 24.67
N THR A 598 -28.30 -2.37 24.47
CA THR A 598 -28.75 -3.26 23.38
C THR A 598 -30.23 -3.60 23.53
N ALA A 599 -30.67 -4.00 24.72
CA ALA A 599 -32.07 -4.34 24.98
C ALA A 599 -32.99 -3.12 24.74
N TYR A 600 -32.58 -1.94 25.21
CA TYR A 600 -33.29 -0.69 24.97
C TYR A 600 -33.38 -0.35 23.47
N SER A 601 -32.26 -0.42 22.74
CA SER A 601 -32.19 -0.22 21.30
C SER A 601 -33.18 -1.13 20.56
N LYS A 602 -33.22 -2.42 20.91
CA LYS A 602 -34.16 -3.39 20.31
C LYS A 602 -35.62 -3.05 20.59
N ALA A 603 -35.95 -2.66 21.82
CA ALA A 603 -37.30 -2.28 22.19
C ALA A 603 -37.83 -1.09 21.36
N ILE A 604 -36.98 -0.10 21.05
CA ILE A 604 -37.34 1.02 20.15
C ILE A 604 -37.71 0.50 18.77
N THR A 605 -36.90 -0.41 18.23
CA THR A 605 -37.05 -0.90 16.85
C THR A 605 -38.29 -1.77 16.67
N GLN A 606 -38.59 -2.65 17.65
CA GLN A 606 -39.79 -3.48 17.65
C GLN A 606 -41.08 -2.65 17.76
N ASN A 607 -41.06 -1.57 18.56
CA ASN A 607 -42.20 -0.67 18.66
C ASN A 607 -42.46 0.11 17.37
N LYS A 608 -41.41 0.45 16.58
CA LYS A 608 -41.57 1.09 15.27
C LYS A 608 -42.17 0.12 14.24
N GLU A 609 -41.73 -1.14 14.21
CA GLU A 609 -42.27 -2.18 13.31
C GLU A 609 -43.71 -2.58 13.62
N ALA A 610 -44.14 -2.47 14.89
CA ALA A 610 -45.53 -2.76 15.29
C ALA A 610 -46.53 -1.63 14.94
N ILE A 611 -46.03 -0.43 14.62
CA ILE A 611 -46.84 0.77 14.32
C ILE A 611 -46.87 1.07 12.80
N SER A 612 -45.93 0.52 12.03
CA SER A 612 -45.88 0.56 10.55
C SER A 612 -46.64 -0.59 9.92
#